data_AF-A0A183D2U1-F1
#
_entry.id   AF-A0A183D2U1-F1
#
_cell.length_a   1.000
_cell.length_b   1.000
_cell.length_c   1.000
_cell.angle_alpha   90.00
_cell.angle_beta   90.00
_cell.angle_gamma   90.00
#
_symmetry.space_group_name_H-M   'P 1'
#
loop_
_entity.id
_entity.type
_entity.pdbx_description
1 polymer ?
#
loop_
_entity_poly.entity_id
_entity_poly.type
_entity_poly.pdbx_seq_one_letter_code
_entity_poly.pdbx_strand_id
1 'polypeptide(L)'
;MFVTVKTLGGRLLHDAKFPKGKQWAENFGFKNEFLHQVFLCLVSVHCSGIYRACNSGERGMLYWTGNWVTFLDSLLQTALLAERADSLRLPTRVRYLRIDPIKHLEHVQERDGIQVIELRNDIATSGCVAGGVECCDLTAHTVARRLQSAGQIYYEKIYFTKHFDSAAFDEFPHFREQLNAYRNFLRSILANGLAKWEVNGCLKDLTNAALFSDAVRRFTKFMNPVSEAEHKRWLDDS
;
A
#
# COMPACT_ATOMS: atom_id res chain seq x y z
N MET A 1 23.21 16.60 19.35
CA MET A 1 22.28 15.76 20.13
C MET A 1 23.09 15.16 21.27
N PHE A 2 22.92 15.63 22.51
CA PHE A 2 23.67 15.14 23.67
C PHE A 2 22.75 14.23 24.47
N VAL A 3 22.96 12.91 24.37
CA VAL A 3 22.30 11.92 25.22
C VAL A 3 23.20 11.75 26.44
N THR A 4 22.71 12.08 27.63
CA THR A 4 23.45 11.82 28.87
C THR A 4 23.09 10.42 29.35
N VAL A 5 23.94 9.44 29.04
CA VAL A 5 23.82 8.08 29.59
C VAL A 5 24.58 8.05 30.91
N LYS A 6 23.85 7.94 32.02
CA LYS A 6 24.45 7.71 33.34
C LYS A 6 24.37 6.23 33.67
N THR A 7 25.51 5.55 33.63
CA THR A 7 25.69 4.25 34.28
C THR A 7 25.87 4.49 35.79
N LEU A 8 25.00 3.89 36.61
CA LEU A 8 25.12 3.95 38.07
C LEU A 8 26.00 2.80 38.55
N GLY A 9 27.11 3.12 39.22
CA GLY A 9 27.78 2.18 40.13
C GLY A 9 29.26 1.93 39.84
N GLY A 10 30.14 2.63 40.58
CA GLY A 10 31.53 2.24 40.75
C GLY A 10 31.72 1.47 42.07
N ARG A 11 32.11 0.19 41.99
CA ARG A 11 33.14 -0.50 42.80
C ARG A 11 33.13 -2.01 42.54
N LEU A 12 34.34 -2.56 42.62
CA LEU A 12 34.78 -3.91 42.27
C LEU A 12 34.22 -5.02 43.16
N LEU A 13 33.99 -6.20 42.57
CA LEU A 13 34.24 -7.55 43.12
C LEU A 13 33.98 -8.54 41.95
N HIS A 14 35.03 -8.97 41.24
CA HIS A 14 35.75 -10.24 41.44
C HIS A 14 34.83 -11.47 41.46
N ASP A 15 35.07 -12.34 40.47
CA ASP A 15 34.58 -13.71 40.31
C ASP A 15 33.17 -13.95 39.74
N ALA A 16 32.98 -13.54 38.48
CA ALA A 16 32.33 -14.40 37.48
C ALA A 16 33.17 -14.34 36.20
N LYS A 17 33.58 -15.50 35.67
CA LYS A 17 34.49 -15.62 34.53
C LYS A 17 33.86 -15.05 33.24
N PHE A 18 34.10 -13.78 32.98
CA PHE A 18 33.97 -13.18 31.65
C PHE A 18 35.22 -13.51 30.82
N PRO A 19 35.09 -14.06 29.59
CA PRO A 19 36.22 -14.24 28.69
C PRO A 19 36.89 -12.89 28.39
N LYS A 20 38.22 -12.90 28.47
CA LYS A 20 39.11 -11.73 28.43
C LYS A 20 38.94 -10.93 27.13
N GLY A 21 38.60 -9.65 27.30
CA GLY A 21 38.59 -8.65 26.25
C GLY A 21 38.19 -7.31 26.84
N LYS A 22 39.10 -6.70 27.60
CA LYS A 22 39.00 -5.31 28.09
C LYS A 22 38.95 -4.37 26.88
N GLN A 23 37.75 -4.13 26.35
CA GLN A 23 37.49 -3.07 25.35
C GLN A 23 36.01 -2.71 25.17
N TRP A 24 35.09 -3.46 25.78
CA TRP A 24 33.65 -3.25 25.54
C TRP A 24 33.04 -2.06 26.29
N ALA A 25 33.57 -1.69 27.47
CA ALA A 25 33.02 -0.58 28.26
C ALA A 25 33.53 0.81 27.82
N GLU A 26 34.70 0.89 27.18
CA GLU A 26 35.29 2.17 26.74
C GLU A 26 34.83 2.58 25.34
N ASN A 27 34.29 1.65 24.55
CA ASN A 27 33.85 1.90 23.16
C ASN A 27 32.33 2.12 22.99
N PHE A 28 31.52 1.99 24.04
CA PHE A 28 30.11 2.43 24.01
C PHE A 28 30.00 3.94 24.25
N GLY A 29 30.70 4.72 23.44
CA GLY A 29 30.18 6.03 23.09
C GLY A 29 28.88 5.78 22.32
N PHE A 30 27.73 6.10 22.92
CA PHE A 30 26.45 6.20 22.20
C PHE A 30 26.61 7.28 21.11
N LYS A 31 27.25 6.92 20.00
CA LYS A 31 27.31 7.71 18.79
C LYS A 31 25.88 7.79 18.25
N ASN A 32 25.55 8.91 17.63
CA ASN A 32 24.25 9.16 17.01
C ASN A 32 23.78 8.02 16.07
N GLU A 33 24.69 7.16 15.60
CA GLU A 33 24.42 5.94 14.84
C GLU A 33 23.53 4.92 15.56
N PHE A 34 23.61 4.76 16.88
CA PHE A 34 22.75 3.79 17.59
C PHE A 34 21.29 4.24 17.59
N LEU A 35 21.05 5.54 17.81
CA LEU A 35 19.72 6.13 17.65
C LEU A 35 19.27 6.09 16.19
N HIS A 36 20.18 6.25 15.23
CA HIS A 36 19.87 6.10 13.81
C HIS A 36 19.48 4.66 13.45
N GLN A 37 20.12 3.66 14.07
CA GLN A 37 19.83 2.24 13.89
C GLN A 37 18.48 1.84 14.50
N VAL A 38 18.17 2.36 15.69
CA VAL A 38 16.85 2.22 16.33
C VAL A 38 15.79 2.94 15.49
N PHE A 39 16.07 4.16 15.01
CA PHE A 39 15.18 4.90 14.11
C PHE A 39 14.93 4.19 12.78
N LEU A 40 15.94 3.51 12.23
CA LEU A 40 15.81 2.66 11.05
C LEU A 40 15.01 1.39 11.32
N CYS A 41 15.09 0.78 12.52
CA CYS A 41 14.27 -0.41 12.83
C CYS A 41 12.81 -0.06 13.08
N LEU A 42 12.50 1.08 13.71
CA LEU A 42 11.14 1.63 13.83
C LEU A 42 10.42 1.81 12.48
N VAL A 43 11.17 2.03 11.39
CA VAL A 43 10.63 2.19 10.02
C VAL A 43 10.57 0.87 9.26
N SER A 44 11.24 -0.18 9.74
CA SER A 44 11.26 -1.50 9.12
C SER A 44 10.23 -2.42 9.78
N VAL A 45 9.39 -3.09 8.97
CA VAL A 45 8.30 -4.02 9.38
C VAL A 45 8.81 -5.28 10.14
N HIS A 46 10.08 -5.33 10.53
CA HIS A 46 10.74 -6.49 11.12
C HIS A 46 11.01 -6.41 12.63
N CYS A 47 10.78 -5.27 13.29
CA CYS A 47 10.96 -5.16 14.74
C CYS A 47 9.67 -5.56 15.51
N SER A 48 9.28 -6.84 15.39
CA SER A 48 8.11 -7.43 16.07
C SER A 48 8.49 -8.04 17.43
N GLY A 49 8.91 -7.22 18.40
CA GLY A 49 9.28 -7.68 19.75
C GLY A 49 8.18 -7.49 20.81
N ILE A 50 6.95 -7.20 20.42
CA ILE A 50 5.80 -7.03 21.33
C ILE A 50 5.07 -8.37 21.49
N TYR A 51 5.07 -8.93 22.70
CA TYR A 51 4.33 -10.17 23.01
C TYR A 51 2.84 -9.88 23.20
N ARG A 52 2.51 -8.92 24.06
CA ARG A 52 1.13 -8.47 24.33
C ARG A 52 1.14 -7.00 24.74
N ALA A 53 0.09 -6.26 24.38
CA ALA A 53 -0.14 -4.90 24.85
C ALA A 53 -1.61 -4.73 25.22
N CYS A 54 -1.91 -3.91 26.24
CA CYS A 54 -3.28 -3.53 26.54
C CYS A 54 -3.80 -2.51 25.52
N ASN A 55 -5.12 -2.38 25.41
CA ASN A 55 -5.75 -1.42 24.49
C ASN A 55 -5.38 0.05 24.80
N SER A 56 -5.05 0.36 26.05
CA SER A 56 -4.58 1.70 26.43
C SER A 56 -3.10 1.94 26.08
N GLY A 57 -2.33 0.91 25.77
CA GLY A 57 -0.88 0.97 25.56
C GLY A 57 -0.06 1.16 26.85
N GLU A 58 -0.70 1.31 28.01
CA GLU A 58 -0.02 1.58 29.30
C GLU A 58 0.72 0.37 29.90
N ARG A 59 0.31 -0.84 29.54
CA ARG A 59 0.88 -2.09 30.04
C ARG A 59 1.07 -3.06 28.89
N GLY A 60 2.13 -3.83 28.97
CA GLY A 60 2.42 -4.85 27.97
C GLY A 60 3.47 -5.83 28.43
N MET A 61 3.87 -6.68 27.49
CA MET A 61 4.92 -7.66 27.63
C MET A 61 5.73 -7.62 26.35
N LEU A 62 7.06 -7.56 26.48
CA LEU A 62 8.00 -7.57 25.38
C LEU A 62 8.77 -8.90 25.36
N TYR A 63 9.12 -9.38 24.17
CA TYR A 63 10.00 -10.52 24.02
C TYR A 63 11.44 -10.16 24.40
N TRP A 64 12.12 -11.08 25.08
CA TRP A 64 13.55 -11.02 25.32
C TRP A 64 14.25 -12.14 24.57
N THR A 65 15.14 -11.78 23.63
CA THR A 65 15.90 -12.72 22.79
C THR A 65 17.41 -12.61 23.00
N GLY A 66 17.84 -11.88 24.04
CA GLY A 66 19.24 -11.52 24.23
C GLY A 66 19.71 -10.32 23.38
N ASN A 67 18.84 -9.76 22.54
CA ASN A 67 19.16 -8.60 21.69
C ASN A 67 18.57 -7.30 22.26
N TRP A 68 19.45 -6.46 22.79
CA TRP A 68 19.10 -5.15 23.34
C TRP A 68 18.52 -4.19 22.30
N VAL A 69 18.96 -4.24 21.04
CA VAL A 69 18.50 -3.31 20.01
C VAL A 69 17.02 -3.55 19.71
N THR A 70 16.63 -4.80 19.48
CA THR A 70 15.24 -5.17 19.20
C THR A 70 14.33 -4.95 20.42
N PHE A 71 14.87 -5.19 21.63
CA PHE A 71 14.14 -4.94 22.87
C PHE A 71 13.87 -3.44 23.07
N LEU A 72 14.90 -2.60 22.92
CA LEU A 72 14.77 -1.14 23.04
C LEU A 72 13.87 -0.57 21.95
N ASP A 73 13.95 -1.08 20.72
CA ASP A 73 13.07 -0.65 19.64
C ASP A 73 11.60 -0.96 19.97
N SER A 74 11.31 -2.17 20.44
CA SER A 74 9.95 -2.57 20.84
C SER A 74 9.43 -1.78 22.05
N LEU A 75 10.31 -1.44 22.99
CA LEU A 75 10.03 -0.55 24.13
C LEU A 75 9.64 0.86 23.66
N LEU A 76 10.33 1.40 22.66
CA LEU A 76 10.02 2.72 22.11
C LEU A 76 8.75 2.70 21.25
N GLN A 77 8.54 1.64 20.45
CA GLN A 77 7.31 1.45 19.67
C GLN A 77 6.06 1.42 20.58
N THR A 78 6.14 0.71 21.70
CA THR A 78 5.01 0.64 22.65
C THR A 78 4.78 1.95 23.38
N ALA A 79 5.82 2.74 23.65
CA ALA A 79 5.66 4.09 24.18
C ALA A 79 4.90 5.01 23.21
N LEU A 80 5.15 4.91 21.89
CA LEU A 80 4.39 5.63 20.87
C LEU A 80 2.94 5.15 20.79
N LEU A 81 2.69 3.85 21.00
CA LEU A 81 1.34 3.28 21.05
C LEU A 81 0.52 3.87 22.21
N ALA A 82 1.14 4.09 23.37
CA ALA A 82 0.49 4.67 24.55
C ALA A 82 0.08 6.15 24.35
N GLU A 83 0.75 6.88 23.45
CA GLU A 83 0.44 8.28 23.13
C GLU A 83 -0.88 8.43 22.34
N ARG A 84 -1.41 7.34 21.76
CA ARG A 84 -2.66 7.31 20.96
C ARG A 84 -2.70 8.32 19.81
N ALA A 85 -1.60 8.46 19.08
CA ALA A 85 -1.54 9.32 17.91
C ALA A 85 -2.03 8.59 16.64
N ASP A 86 -2.96 9.20 15.90
CA ASP A 86 -3.47 8.67 14.61
C ASP A 86 -2.50 8.91 13.43
N SER A 87 -1.37 9.55 13.69
CA SER A 87 -0.38 9.93 12.68
C SER A 87 0.93 9.17 12.89
N LEU A 88 1.67 8.92 11.81
CA LEU A 88 3.00 8.34 11.90
C LEU A 88 3.93 9.32 12.64
N ARG A 89 4.39 8.92 13.82
CA ARG A 89 5.34 9.68 14.63
C ARG A 89 6.64 8.92 14.77
N LEU A 90 7.75 9.64 14.73
CA LEU A 90 9.07 9.08 14.99
C LEU A 90 9.66 9.72 16.25
N PRO A 91 10.32 8.92 17.11
CA PRO A 91 11.10 9.44 18.22
C PRO A 91 12.20 10.37 17.74
N THR A 92 12.26 11.57 18.30
CA THR A 92 13.26 12.59 17.92
C THR A 92 14.15 13.00 19.08
N ARG A 93 13.67 12.88 20.33
CA ARG A 93 14.46 13.18 21.52
C ARG A 93 14.06 12.27 22.66
N VAL A 94 15.04 11.88 23.47
CA VAL A 94 14.88 11.19 24.75
C VAL A 94 15.66 11.99 25.78
N ARG A 95 15.07 12.27 26.96
CA ARG A 95 15.79 12.98 28.03
C ARG A 95 16.86 12.10 28.65
N TYR A 96 16.50 10.88 29.03
CA TYR A 96 17.45 9.86 29.43
C TYR A 96 16.95 8.46 29.15
N LEU A 97 17.91 7.55 28.95
CA LEU A 97 17.72 6.12 28.89
C LEU A 97 18.69 5.49 29.89
N ARG A 98 18.18 4.74 30.87
CA ARG A 98 18.96 4.00 31.86
C ARG A 98 18.79 2.52 31.61
N ILE A 99 19.90 1.80 31.68
CA ILE A 99 19.94 0.36 31.47
C ILE A 99 20.75 -0.25 32.62
N ASP A 100 20.09 -1.08 33.40
CA ASP A 100 20.70 -1.93 34.41
C ASP A 100 20.57 -3.39 33.94
N PRO A 101 21.62 -3.96 33.34
CA PRO A 101 21.56 -5.30 32.76
C PRO A 101 21.36 -6.39 33.81
N ILE A 102 21.81 -6.18 35.05
CA ILE A 102 21.68 -7.15 36.14
C ILE A 102 20.21 -7.23 36.53
N LYS A 103 19.60 -6.08 36.85
CA LYS A 103 18.16 -6.02 37.14
C LYS A 103 17.31 -6.48 35.97
N HIS A 104 17.74 -6.20 34.74
CA HIS A 104 17.00 -6.63 33.57
C HIS A 104 16.85 -8.15 33.49
N LEU A 105 17.93 -8.89 33.73
CA LEU A 105 17.90 -10.36 33.75
C LEU A 105 17.06 -10.92 34.90
N GLU A 106 17.03 -10.25 36.05
CA GLU A 106 16.16 -10.62 37.19
C GLU A 106 14.66 -10.50 36.87
N HIS A 107 14.29 -9.61 35.94
CA HIS A 107 12.90 -9.37 35.55
C HIS A 107 12.46 -10.19 34.32
N VAL A 108 13.34 -11.02 33.75
CA VAL A 108 12.98 -11.94 32.66
C VAL A 108 12.08 -13.03 33.22
N GLN A 109 10.87 -13.13 32.68
CA GLN A 109 9.92 -14.19 32.98
C GLN A 109 9.94 -15.20 31.85
N GLU A 110 10.06 -16.49 32.18
CA GLU A 110 9.90 -17.56 31.21
C GLU A 110 8.45 -18.06 31.22
N ARG A 111 7.79 -18.03 30.05
CA ARG A 111 6.42 -18.52 29.85
C ARG A 111 6.39 -19.40 28.61
N ASP A 112 6.06 -20.68 28.78
CA ASP A 112 5.95 -21.65 27.66
C ASP A 112 7.20 -21.71 26.76
N GLY A 113 8.40 -21.59 27.36
CA GLY A 113 9.68 -21.56 26.63
C GLY A 113 10.01 -20.22 25.97
N ILE A 114 9.24 -19.17 26.26
CA ILE A 114 9.43 -17.81 25.75
C ILE A 114 9.86 -16.90 26.91
N GLN A 115 10.96 -16.19 26.73
CA GLN A 115 11.39 -15.14 27.66
C GLN A 115 10.67 -13.83 27.35
N VAL A 116 9.96 -13.30 28.35
CA VAL A 116 9.20 -12.05 28.27
C VAL A 116 9.51 -11.13 29.45
N ILE A 117 9.35 -9.83 29.24
CA ILE A 117 9.55 -8.81 30.26
C ILE A 117 8.31 -7.92 30.29
N GLU A 118 7.81 -7.66 31.50
CA GLU A 118 6.69 -6.75 31.70
C GLU A 118 7.10 -5.31 31.40
N LEU A 119 6.24 -4.63 30.66
CA LEU A 119 6.36 -3.25 30.25
C LEU A 119 5.29 -2.42 30.97
N ARG A 120 5.70 -1.24 31.42
CA ARG A 120 4.81 -0.18 31.87
C ARG A 120 5.17 1.14 31.19
N ASN A 121 4.18 1.75 30.55
CA ASN A 121 4.26 3.09 30.02
C ASN A 121 3.58 4.06 30.99
N ASP A 122 4.21 5.21 31.20
CA ASP A 122 3.68 6.30 31.99
C ASP A 122 3.44 7.51 31.07
N ILE A 123 2.17 7.75 30.78
CA ILE A 123 1.74 8.83 29.88
C ILE A 123 2.07 10.20 30.51
N ALA A 124 2.00 10.34 31.84
CA ALA A 124 2.21 11.61 32.53
C ALA A 124 3.66 12.10 32.42
N THR A 125 4.62 11.17 32.39
CA THR A 125 6.06 11.47 32.23
C THR A 125 6.57 11.22 30.82
N SER A 126 5.69 10.79 29.89
CA SER A 126 6.07 10.30 28.56
C SER A 126 7.23 9.31 28.63
N GLY A 127 7.18 8.44 29.64
CA GLY A 127 8.22 7.49 30.00
C GLY A 127 7.77 6.04 29.81
N CYS A 128 8.73 5.14 29.71
CA CYS A 128 8.49 3.71 29.65
C CYS A 128 9.55 2.93 30.44
N VAL A 129 9.10 1.85 31.09
CA VAL A 129 9.94 1.00 31.94
C VAL A 129 9.68 -0.45 31.58
N ALA A 130 10.75 -1.21 31.35
CA ALA A 130 10.68 -2.64 31.14
C ALA A 130 11.94 -3.34 31.69
N GLY A 131 11.74 -4.18 32.71
CA GLY A 131 12.82 -4.82 33.45
C GLY A 131 13.81 -3.79 34.02
N GLY A 132 15.08 -3.90 33.65
CA GLY A 132 16.14 -2.96 34.04
C GLY A 132 16.29 -1.73 33.14
N VAL A 133 15.36 -1.51 32.20
CA VAL A 133 15.40 -0.35 31.30
C VAL A 133 14.36 0.68 31.71
N GLU A 134 14.80 1.92 31.83
CA GLU A 134 13.96 3.10 32.11
C GLU A 134 14.25 4.19 31.06
N CYS A 135 13.21 4.62 30.36
CA CYS A 135 13.24 5.73 29.41
C CYS A 135 12.29 6.82 29.88
N CYS A 136 12.72 8.08 29.80
CA CYS A 136 11.93 9.22 30.26
C CYS A 136 11.93 10.36 29.23
N ASP A 137 10.78 11.03 29.14
CA ASP A 137 10.47 12.10 28.18
C ASP A 137 10.83 11.74 26.73
N LEU A 138 10.17 10.71 26.19
CA LEU A 138 10.21 10.40 24.77
C LEU A 138 9.43 11.47 24.00
N THR A 139 10.13 12.30 23.23
CA THR A 139 9.53 13.29 22.34
C THR A 139 9.43 12.71 20.93
N ALA A 140 8.22 12.59 20.41
CA ALA A 140 7.95 12.13 19.06
C ALA A 140 7.39 13.26 18.18
N HIS A 141 7.77 13.27 16.90
CA HIS A 141 7.26 14.24 15.93
C HIS A 141 6.57 13.52 14.77
N THR A 142 5.45 14.08 14.32
CA THR A 142 4.73 13.58 13.15
C THR A 142 5.58 13.79 11.90
N VAL A 143 5.68 12.74 11.08
CA VAL A 143 6.45 12.77 9.84
C VAL A 143 5.50 12.65 8.65
N ALA A 144 5.76 13.44 7.62
CA ALA A 144 5.02 13.37 6.38
C ALA A 144 5.17 11.97 5.76
N ARG A 145 4.04 11.30 5.49
CA ARG A 145 4.05 10.03 4.78
C ARG A 145 4.54 10.27 3.36
N ARG A 146 5.60 9.59 2.94
CA ARG A 146 6.00 9.59 1.53
C ARG A 146 4.87 8.96 0.73
N LEU A 147 4.27 9.72 -0.19
CA LEU A 147 3.31 9.17 -1.14
C LEU A 147 4.10 8.23 -2.06
N GLN A 148 4.06 6.93 -1.77
CA GLN A 148 4.60 5.96 -2.70
C GLN A 148 3.72 6.01 -3.94
N SER A 149 4.32 6.18 -5.11
CA SER A 149 3.65 6.09 -6.42
C SER A 149 3.18 4.66 -6.75
N ALA A 150 3.03 3.81 -5.73
CA ALA A 150 2.60 2.43 -5.83
C ALA A 150 1.08 2.42 -6.07
N GLY A 151 0.72 2.42 -7.35
CA GLY A 151 -0.59 2.06 -7.86
C GLY A 151 -1.55 3.24 -7.93
N GLN A 152 -1.73 3.78 -9.13
CA GLN A 152 -2.94 4.53 -9.47
C GLN A 152 -4.14 3.65 -9.10
N ILE A 153 -5.01 4.13 -8.20
CA ILE A 153 -6.28 3.47 -7.92
C ILE A 153 -7.21 3.80 -9.08
N TYR A 154 -7.69 2.77 -9.76
CA TYR A 154 -8.70 2.91 -10.81
C TYR A 154 -10.08 2.68 -10.19
N TYR A 155 -11.01 3.59 -10.47
CA TYR A 155 -12.40 3.44 -10.12
C TYR A 155 -13.18 3.14 -11.40
N GLU A 156 -13.69 1.93 -11.51
CA GLU A 156 -14.57 1.52 -12.61
C GLU A 156 -16.02 1.49 -12.13
N LYS A 157 -16.92 2.10 -12.91
CA LYS A 157 -18.36 2.01 -12.66
C LYS A 157 -18.95 0.95 -13.58
N ILE A 158 -19.56 -0.07 -12.99
CA ILE A 158 -20.23 -1.14 -13.73
C ILE A 158 -21.68 -0.73 -13.96
N TYR A 159 -22.08 -0.66 -15.22
CA TYR A 159 -23.46 -0.41 -15.64
C TYR A 159 -24.02 -1.62 -16.37
N PHE A 160 -25.32 -1.86 -16.24
CA PHE A 160 -26.01 -2.82 -17.08
C PHE A 160 -26.24 -2.19 -18.46
N THR A 161 -25.58 -2.72 -19.49
CA THR A 161 -25.75 -2.30 -20.87
C THR A 161 -26.60 -3.33 -21.61
N LYS A 162 -27.74 -2.89 -22.16
CA LYS A 162 -28.63 -3.75 -22.96
C LYS A 162 -27.93 -4.17 -24.25
N HIS A 163 -28.10 -5.42 -24.66
CA HIS A 163 -27.56 -5.92 -25.93
C HIS A 163 -28.13 -5.18 -27.16
N PHE A 164 -29.43 -4.82 -27.12
CA PHE A 164 -30.07 -3.99 -28.13
C PHE A 164 -30.62 -2.74 -27.46
N ASP A 165 -29.94 -1.61 -27.68
CA ASP A 165 -30.34 -0.33 -27.13
C ASP A 165 -30.58 0.69 -28.25
N SER A 166 -31.84 1.14 -28.38
CA SER A 166 -32.22 2.20 -29.31
C SER A 166 -31.94 3.61 -28.79
N ALA A 167 -31.72 3.74 -27.48
CA ALA A 167 -31.39 4.97 -26.76
C ALA A 167 -29.87 5.08 -26.46
N ALA A 168 -29.05 4.23 -27.10
CA ALA A 168 -27.61 4.28 -26.94
C ALA A 168 -27.06 5.67 -27.33
N PHE A 169 -26.15 6.19 -26.50
CA PHE A 169 -25.51 7.49 -26.68
C PHE A 169 -26.47 8.70 -26.66
N ASP A 170 -27.62 8.60 -25.97
CA ASP A 170 -28.55 9.74 -25.79
C ASP A 170 -27.87 10.95 -25.13
N GLU A 171 -26.96 10.73 -24.17
CA GLU A 171 -26.17 11.79 -23.52
C GLU A 171 -25.15 12.45 -24.48
N PHE A 172 -24.84 11.80 -25.60
CA PHE A 172 -23.82 12.23 -26.55
C PHE A 172 -24.38 12.29 -27.99
N PRO A 173 -25.22 13.31 -28.29
CA PRO A 173 -25.94 13.39 -29.56
C PRO A 173 -25.01 13.42 -30.78
N HIS A 174 -23.85 14.08 -30.67
CA HIS A 174 -22.87 14.16 -31.75
C HIS A 174 -22.34 12.79 -32.18
N PHE A 175 -21.89 11.97 -31.21
CA PHE A 175 -21.41 10.61 -31.49
C PHE A 175 -22.54 9.72 -32.01
N ARG A 176 -23.75 9.87 -31.47
CA ARG A 176 -24.94 9.14 -31.93
C ARG A 176 -25.25 9.43 -33.39
N GLU A 177 -25.22 10.69 -33.80
CA GLU A 177 -25.47 11.11 -35.18
C GLU A 177 -24.39 10.60 -36.13
N GLN A 178 -23.11 10.70 -35.75
CA GLN A 178 -22.00 10.17 -36.54
C GLN A 178 -22.11 8.66 -36.76
N LEU A 179 -22.37 7.89 -35.69
CA LEU A 179 -22.55 6.43 -35.79
C LEU A 179 -23.77 6.06 -36.63
N ASN A 180 -24.86 6.80 -36.51
CA ASN A 180 -26.05 6.58 -37.33
C ASN A 180 -25.80 6.91 -38.81
N ALA A 181 -25.09 8.00 -39.10
CA ALA A 181 -24.70 8.37 -40.46
C ALA A 181 -23.79 7.31 -41.08
N TYR A 182 -22.78 6.83 -40.36
CA TYR A 182 -21.90 5.75 -40.80
C TYR A 182 -22.67 4.44 -41.02
N ARG A 183 -23.56 4.07 -40.09
CA ARG A 183 -24.43 2.89 -40.23
C ARG A 183 -25.31 2.97 -41.47
N ASN A 184 -25.89 4.14 -41.75
CA ASN A 184 -26.74 4.34 -42.91
C ASN A 184 -25.93 4.28 -44.21
N PHE A 185 -24.73 4.85 -44.20
CA PHE A 185 -23.77 4.75 -45.31
C PHE A 185 -23.40 3.30 -45.64
N LEU A 186 -23.04 2.49 -44.62
CA LEU A 186 -22.77 1.06 -44.82
C LEU A 186 -23.98 0.32 -45.38
N ARG A 187 -25.18 0.62 -44.90
CA ARG A 187 -26.42 0.04 -45.43
C ARG A 187 -26.65 0.39 -46.90
N SER A 188 -26.38 1.63 -47.30
CA SER A 188 -26.51 2.03 -48.71
C SER A 188 -25.47 1.37 -49.60
N ILE A 189 -24.21 1.25 -49.15
CA ILE A 189 -23.17 0.53 -49.91
C ILE A 189 -23.57 -0.93 -50.10
N LEU A 190 -24.00 -1.60 -49.02
CA LEU A 190 -24.40 -2.99 -49.09
C LEU A 190 -25.63 -3.18 -49.99
N ALA A 191 -26.64 -2.31 -49.88
CA ALA A 191 -27.83 -2.38 -50.72
C ALA A 191 -27.49 -2.18 -52.21
N ASN A 192 -26.70 -1.16 -52.54
CA ASN A 192 -26.30 -0.86 -53.91
C ASN A 192 -25.38 -1.94 -54.50
N GLY A 193 -24.45 -2.46 -53.71
CA GLY A 193 -23.56 -3.55 -54.11
C GLY A 193 -24.34 -4.84 -54.40
N LEU A 194 -25.27 -5.22 -53.51
CA LEU A 194 -26.12 -6.39 -53.69
C LEU A 194 -27.03 -6.26 -54.92
N ALA A 195 -27.63 -5.09 -55.16
CA ALA A 195 -28.44 -4.83 -56.35
C ALA A 195 -27.59 -4.94 -57.64
N LYS A 196 -26.37 -4.41 -57.64
CA LYS A 196 -25.44 -4.54 -58.78
C LYS A 196 -25.08 -6.00 -59.05
N TRP A 197 -24.88 -6.81 -58.01
CA TRP A 197 -24.57 -8.23 -58.15
C TRP A 197 -25.78 -9.05 -58.64
N GLU A 198 -27.00 -8.66 -58.28
CA GLU A 198 -28.22 -9.28 -58.80
C GLU A 198 -28.36 -9.06 -60.32
N VAL A 199 -28.15 -7.82 -60.78
CA VAL A 199 -28.20 -7.47 -62.22
C VAL A 199 -27.14 -8.22 -63.02
N ASN A 200 -25.94 -8.37 -62.46
CA ASN A 200 -24.83 -9.07 -63.11
C ASN A 200 -24.93 -10.61 -63.02
N GLY A 201 -25.97 -11.15 -62.39
CA GLY A 201 -26.18 -12.59 -62.25
C GLY A 201 -25.24 -13.30 -61.27
N CYS A 202 -24.31 -12.59 -60.63
CA CYS A 202 -23.28 -13.15 -59.74
C CYS A 202 -23.85 -13.85 -58.49
N LEU A 203 -25.08 -13.52 -58.09
CA LEU A 203 -25.72 -14.11 -56.92
C LEU A 203 -26.19 -15.56 -57.14
N LYS A 204 -26.36 -16.00 -58.40
CA LYS A 204 -26.83 -17.35 -58.73
C LYS A 204 -25.75 -18.42 -58.55
N ASP A 205 -24.49 -18.02 -58.64
CA ASP A 205 -23.33 -18.90 -58.52
C ASP A 205 -22.94 -19.19 -57.04
N LEU A 206 -23.62 -18.54 -56.09
CA LEU A 206 -23.36 -18.67 -54.65
C LEU A 206 -24.24 -19.74 -54.01
N THR A 207 -23.65 -20.52 -53.09
CA THR A 207 -24.32 -21.60 -52.34
C THR A 207 -25.58 -21.15 -51.60
N ASN A 208 -25.64 -19.87 -51.21
CA ASN A 208 -26.74 -19.27 -50.43
C ASN A 208 -27.62 -18.31 -51.26
N ALA A 209 -27.74 -18.53 -52.57
CA ALA A 209 -28.46 -17.63 -53.49
C ALA A 209 -29.87 -17.23 -53.01
N ALA A 210 -30.61 -18.15 -52.40
CA ALA A 210 -31.96 -17.89 -51.88
C ALA A 210 -32.00 -16.92 -50.68
N LEU A 211 -30.95 -16.90 -49.86
CA LEU A 211 -30.84 -15.94 -48.75
C LEU A 211 -30.44 -14.55 -49.25
N PHE A 212 -29.59 -14.50 -50.28
CA PHE A 212 -29.20 -13.24 -50.90
C PHE A 212 -30.36 -12.58 -51.65
N SER A 213 -31.21 -13.34 -52.33
CA SER A 213 -32.42 -12.78 -52.97
C SER A 213 -33.41 -12.21 -51.96
N ASP A 214 -33.62 -12.88 -50.81
CA ASP A 214 -34.42 -12.32 -49.72
C ASP A 214 -33.75 -11.09 -49.08
N ALA A 215 -32.42 -11.09 -48.95
CA ALA A 215 -31.67 -9.95 -48.45
C ALA A 215 -31.81 -8.75 -49.39
N VAL A 216 -31.62 -8.91 -50.71
CA VAL A 216 -31.79 -7.82 -51.69
C VAL A 216 -33.18 -7.20 -51.55
N ARG A 217 -34.23 -8.03 -51.45
CA ARG A 217 -35.60 -7.57 -51.21
C ARG A 217 -35.73 -6.72 -49.94
N ARG A 218 -35.13 -7.15 -48.82
CA ARG A 218 -35.18 -6.42 -47.53
C ARG A 218 -34.34 -5.14 -47.51
N PHE A 219 -33.27 -5.11 -48.30
CA PHE A 219 -32.32 -4.00 -48.36
C PHE A 219 -32.72 -2.93 -49.38
N THR A 220 -33.72 -3.18 -50.24
CA THR A 220 -34.23 -2.21 -51.21
C THR A 220 -34.57 -0.84 -50.60
N LYS A 221 -35.11 -0.82 -49.38
CA LYS A 221 -35.43 0.41 -48.63
C LYS A 221 -34.23 1.28 -48.23
N PHE A 222 -33.02 0.76 -48.38
CA PHE A 222 -31.77 1.47 -48.05
C PHE A 222 -30.95 1.83 -49.30
N MET A 223 -31.50 1.62 -50.50
CA MET A 223 -30.85 2.01 -51.75
C MET A 223 -30.89 3.54 -51.88
N ASN A 224 -29.78 4.19 -51.54
CA ASN A 224 -29.57 5.61 -51.73
C ASN A 224 -28.31 5.82 -52.57
N PRO A 225 -28.29 6.81 -53.47
CA PRO A 225 -27.07 7.15 -54.19
C PRO A 225 -26.01 7.63 -53.20
N VAL A 226 -24.84 7.00 -53.22
CA VAL A 226 -23.71 7.36 -52.36
C VAL A 226 -22.78 8.25 -53.19
N SER A 227 -22.53 9.47 -52.72
CA SER A 227 -21.60 10.39 -53.38
C SER A 227 -20.14 9.95 -53.17
N GLU A 228 -19.28 10.24 -54.13
CA GLU A 228 -17.83 9.97 -54.03
C GLU A 228 -17.19 10.75 -52.87
N ALA A 229 -17.70 11.94 -52.55
CA ALA A 229 -17.28 12.72 -51.39
C ALA A 229 -17.67 12.07 -50.05
N GLU A 230 -18.85 11.45 -49.97
CA GLU A 230 -19.29 10.69 -48.78
C GLU A 230 -18.51 9.39 -48.63
N HIS A 231 -18.22 8.73 -49.76
CA HIS A 231 -17.39 7.54 -49.78
C HIS A 231 -15.98 7.81 -49.25
N LYS A 232 -15.37 8.92 -49.67
CA LYS A 232 -14.07 9.37 -49.19
C LYS A 232 -14.08 9.77 -47.71
N ARG A 233 -15.14 10.48 -47.28
CA ARG A 233 -15.32 10.92 -45.88
C ARG A 233 -15.23 9.77 -44.88
N TRP A 234 -15.82 8.61 -45.18
CA TRP A 234 -15.83 7.47 -44.26
C TRP A 234 -14.69 6.47 -44.49
N LEU A 235 -13.93 6.59 -45.58
CA LEU A 235 -12.72 5.80 -45.81
C LEU A 235 -11.47 6.43 -45.17
N ASP A 236 -11.35 7.76 -45.22
CA ASP A 236 -10.14 8.48 -44.82
C ASP A 236 -10.03 8.73 -43.30
N ASP A 237 -11.09 8.46 -42.53
CA ASP A 237 -11.13 8.54 -41.06
C ASP A 237 -10.66 7.22 -40.36
N SER A 238 -10.06 6.28 -41.12
CA SER A 238 -9.53 4.99 -40.62
C SER A 238 -8.03 4.98 -40.36
#